data_AF-A0AAI9KRP1-F1
#
_entry.id   AF-A0AAI9KRP1-F1
#
_cell.length_a   1.000
_cell.length_b   1.000
_cell.length_c   1.000
_cell.angle_alpha   90.00
_cell.angle_beta   90.00
_cell.angle_gamma   90.00
#
_symmetry.space_group_name_H-M   'P 1'
#
loop_
_entity.id
_entity.type
_entity.pdbx_description
1 polymer ?
#
loop_
_entity_poly.entity_id
_entity_poly.type
_entity_poly.pdbx_seq_one_letter_code
_entity_poly.pdbx_strand_id
1 'polypeptide(L)'
;MRTLGHLVGRFKVRRLMKEAGLESKQPGSHAYKVARAERPDIPHLLAREFAAPQPNQVWCGDITYVVWAGGRWHYLAAVLDLHTRRVAA
;
A
#
# COMPACT_ATOMS: atom_id res chain seq x y z
N MET A 1 -19.13 -8.39 -24.99
CA MET A 1 -20.28 -8.74 -25.87
C MET A 1 -19.92 -8.79 -27.35
N ARG A 2 -19.21 -7.80 -27.92
CA ARG A 2 -18.78 -7.87 -29.34
C ARG A 2 -17.76 -8.97 -29.64
N THR A 3 -16.84 -9.24 -28.73
CA THR A 3 -15.90 -10.38 -28.81
C THR A 3 -16.57 -11.75 -28.64
N LEU A 4 -17.80 -11.80 -28.12
CA LEU A 4 -18.62 -13.00 -27.99
C LEU A 4 -19.65 -13.11 -29.15
N GLY A 5 -19.52 -12.29 -30.20
CA GLY A 5 -20.43 -12.30 -31.37
C GLY A 5 -21.75 -11.52 -31.21
N HIS A 6 -22.00 -10.89 -30.06
CA HIS A 6 -23.23 -10.13 -29.83
C HIS A 6 -23.09 -8.68 -30.32
N LEU A 7 -23.82 -8.33 -31.38
CA LEU A 7 -23.97 -6.98 -31.94
C LEU A 7 -24.90 -6.11 -31.07
N VAL A 8 -24.52 -5.88 -29.82
CA VAL A 8 -25.32 -5.06 -28.88
C VAL A 8 -24.66 -3.70 -28.73
N GLY A 9 -25.39 -2.64 -29.10
CA GLY A 9 -24.95 -1.25 -28.92
C GLY A 9 -25.06 -0.78 -27.46
N ARG A 10 -24.30 0.27 -27.11
CA ARG A 10 -24.25 0.86 -25.75
C ARG A 10 -25.63 1.16 -25.15
N PHE A 11 -26.60 1.56 -25.98
CA PHE A 11 -27.96 1.89 -25.55
C PHE A 11 -28.76 0.66 -25.13
N LYS A 12 -28.59 -0.48 -25.80
CA LYS A 12 -29.27 -1.73 -25.47
C LYS A 12 -28.68 -2.34 -24.20
N VAL A 13 -27.36 -2.25 -24.01
CA VAL A 13 -26.71 -2.62 -22.74
C VAL A 13 -27.24 -1.77 -21.58
N ARG A 14 -27.31 -0.44 -21.76
CA ARG A 14 -27.83 0.47 -20.73
C ARG A 14 -29.28 0.15 -20.34
N ARG A 15 -30.13 -0.18 -21.31
CA ARG A 15 -31.53 -0.58 -21.05
C ARG A 15 -31.61 -1.89 -20.27
N LEU A 16 -30.83 -2.90 -20.68
CA LEU A 16 -30.77 -4.19 -19.98
C LEU A 16 -30.23 -4.05 -18.56
N MET A 17 -29.21 -3.21 -18.35
CA MET A 17 -28.72 -2.90 -17.00
C MET A 17 -29.81 -2.27 -16.13
N LYS A 18 -30.61 -1.34 -16.69
CA LYS A 18 -31.71 -0.70 -15.98
C LYS A 18 -32.84 -1.69 -15.65
N GLU A 19 -33.22 -2.55 -16.59
CA GLU A 19 -34.23 -3.61 -16.38
C GLU A 19 -33.77 -4.63 -15.32
N ALA A 20 -32.48 -4.95 -15.30
CA ALA A 20 -31.88 -5.87 -14.33
C ALA A 20 -31.50 -5.21 -12.99
N GLY A 21 -31.73 -3.90 -12.81
CA GLY A 21 -31.35 -3.17 -11.59
C GLY A 21 -29.83 -3.11 -11.34
N LEU A 22 -29.02 -3.24 -12.39
CA LEU A 22 -27.57 -3.27 -12.31
C LEU A 22 -26.97 -1.86 -12.43
N GLU A 23 -26.20 -1.48 -11.44
CA GLU A 23 -25.45 -0.22 -11.41
C GLU A 23 -23.94 -0.47 -11.52
N SER A 24 -23.26 0.41 -12.23
CA SER A 24 -21.79 0.36 -12.34
C SER A 24 -21.18 0.85 -11.03
N LYS A 25 -20.56 -0.05 -10.27
CA LYS A 25 -19.80 0.30 -9.06
C LYS A 25 -18.31 0.35 -9.39
N GLN A 26 -17.66 1.48 -9.09
CA GLN A 26 -16.20 1.52 -9.14
C GLN A 26 -15.63 0.70 -7.98
N PRO A 27 -14.53 -0.04 -8.18
CA PRO A 27 -13.83 -0.68 -7.08
C PRO A 27 -13.49 0.38 -6.03
N GLY A 28 -13.90 0.15 -4.78
CA GLY A 28 -13.56 1.04 -3.68
C GLY A 28 -12.05 1.05 -3.43
N SER A 29 -11.58 2.02 -2.63
CA SER A 29 -10.18 2.08 -2.21
C SER A 29 -9.75 0.73 -1.62
N HIS A 30 -8.55 0.29 -1.99
CA HIS A 30 -8.03 -1.02 -1.63
C HIS A 30 -7.91 -1.11 -0.10
N ALA A 31 -8.69 -1.97 0.53
CA ALA A 31 -8.59 -2.21 1.96
C ALA A 31 -7.36 -3.09 2.23
N TYR A 32 -6.32 -2.52 2.84
CA TYR A 32 -5.23 -3.32 3.38
C TYR A 32 -5.77 -4.22 4.49
N LYS A 33 -5.45 -5.51 4.43
CA LYS A 33 -5.76 -6.43 5.53
C LYS A 33 -4.90 -6.02 6.74
N VAL A 34 -5.53 -5.38 7.72
CA VAL A 34 -4.87 -5.09 9.00
C VAL A 34 -4.67 -6.43 9.73
N ALA A 35 -3.42 -6.82 9.94
CA ALA A 35 -3.11 -7.94 10.82
C ALA A 35 -3.49 -7.54 12.25
N ARG A 36 -4.53 -8.16 12.81
CA ARG A 36 -5.02 -7.87 14.17
C ARG A 36 -4.35 -8.73 15.25
N ALA A 37 -3.72 -9.82 14.86
CA ALA A 37 -3.07 -10.75 15.76
C ALA A 37 -1.56 -10.75 15.50
N GLU A 38 -0.79 -10.63 16.56
CA GLU A 38 0.64 -10.87 16.52
C GLU A 38 0.91 -12.34 16.18
N ARG A 39 1.99 -12.57 15.42
CA ARG A 39 2.41 -13.89 15.00
C ARG A 39 3.24 -14.53 16.13
N PRO A 40 2.77 -15.60 16.79
CA PRO A 40 3.51 -16.24 17.88
C PRO A 40 4.79 -16.94 17.40
N ASP A 41 4.90 -17.19 16.10
CA ASP A 41 6.08 -17.77 15.43
C ASP A 41 7.27 -16.79 15.32
N ILE A 42 7.03 -15.48 15.39
CA ILE A 42 8.07 -14.46 15.24
C ILE A 42 7.95 -13.47 16.41
N PRO A 43 8.76 -13.62 17.48
CA PRO A 43 8.70 -12.73 18.62
C PRO A 43 9.11 -11.31 18.20
N HIS A 44 8.32 -10.31 18.59
CA HIS A 44 8.63 -8.91 18.32
C HIS A 44 9.73 -8.42 19.26
N LEU A 45 10.99 -8.62 18.86
CA LEU A 45 12.18 -8.31 19.69
C LEU A 45 12.28 -6.83 20.10
N LEU A 46 11.71 -5.91 19.30
CA LEU A 46 11.74 -4.48 19.57
C LEU A 46 10.59 -4.03 20.47
N ALA A 47 9.45 -4.71 20.49
CA ALA A 47 8.27 -4.32 21.27
C ALA A 47 7.81 -2.85 21.14
N ARG A 48 8.14 -2.17 20.03
CA ARG A 48 7.96 -0.70 19.84
C ARG A 48 8.76 0.16 20.82
N GLU A 49 9.83 -0.38 21.40
CA GLU A 49 10.81 0.34 22.21
C GLU A 49 11.73 1.14 21.29
N PHE A 50 11.33 2.38 20.99
CA PHE A 50 12.12 3.29 20.15
C PHE A 50 13.21 4.05 20.93
N ALA A 51 13.30 3.83 22.24
CA ALA A 51 14.31 4.42 23.11
C ALA A 51 15.46 3.42 23.33
N ALA A 52 16.37 3.33 22.37
CA ALA A 52 17.58 2.54 22.55
C ALA A 52 18.52 3.21 23.57
N PRO A 53 19.06 2.49 24.56
CA PRO A 53 19.91 3.08 25.62
C PRO A 53 21.32 3.46 25.14
N GLN A 54 21.81 2.88 24.04
CA GLN A 54 23.15 3.14 23.49
C GLN A 54 23.13 3.29 21.97
N PRO A 55 24.09 4.06 21.39
CA PRO A 55 24.26 4.16 19.95
C PRO A 55 24.59 2.79 19.32
N ASN A 56 24.19 2.59 18.07
CA ASN A 56 24.45 1.37 17.28
C ASN A 56 23.83 0.06 17.81
N GLN A 57 22.82 0.14 18.67
CA GLN A 57 22.15 -1.06 19.19
C GLN A 57 20.94 -1.48 18.33
N VAL A 58 20.19 -0.49 17.82
CA VAL A 58 19.01 -0.74 16.99
C VAL A 58 18.98 0.26 15.84
N TRP A 59 18.89 -0.25 14.62
CA TRP A 59 18.73 0.54 13.41
C TRP A 59 17.35 0.31 12.80
N CYS A 60 16.69 1.39 12.42
CA CYS A 60 15.40 1.39 11.75
C CYS A 60 15.61 1.83 10.30
N GLY A 61 15.29 0.96 9.35
CA GLY A 61 15.36 1.26 7.92
C GLY A 61 13.97 1.42 7.33
N ASP A 62 13.79 2.40 6.44
CA ASP A 62 12.57 2.52 5.62
C ASP A 62 12.94 2.82 4.17
N ILE A 63 12.12 2.31 3.24
CA ILE A 63 12.23 2.60 1.81
C ILE A 63 10.98 3.35 1.40
N THR A 64 11.16 4.60 0.99
CA THR A 64 10.05 5.46 0.58
C THR A 64 10.22 5.95 -0.84
N TYR A 65 9.08 6.26 -1.47
CA TYR A 65 9.03 6.81 -2.82
C TYR A 65 9.07 8.33 -2.74
N VAL A 66 10.10 8.93 -3.32
CA VAL A 66 10.23 10.39 -3.40
C VAL A 66 10.02 10.85 -4.83
N VAL A 67 9.17 11.86 -4.99
CA VAL A 67 8.99 12.56 -6.26
C VAL A 67 10.09 13.62 -6.36
N TRP A 68 10.97 13.48 -7.34
CA TRP A 68 11.99 14.48 -7.57
C TRP A 68 11.41 15.68 -8.34
N ALA A 69 12.00 16.86 -8.13
CA ALA A 69 11.71 18.06 -8.91
C ALA A 69 12.07 17.80 -10.38
N GLY A 70 11.08 17.44 -11.19
CA GLY A 70 11.27 16.91 -12.54
C GLY A 70 10.31 15.76 -12.91
N GLY A 71 9.44 15.34 -11.98
CA GLY A 71 8.37 14.37 -12.26
C GLY A 71 8.84 12.92 -12.38
N ARG A 72 10.09 12.64 -11.98
CA ARG A 72 10.65 11.29 -11.94
C ARG A 72 10.54 10.72 -10.53
N TRP A 73 10.19 9.45 -10.47
CA TRP A 73 10.07 8.68 -9.23
C TRP A 73 11.41 8.06 -8.89
N HIS A 74 11.85 8.24 -7.66
CA HIS A 74 13.04 7.60 -7.12
C HIS A 74 12.70 6.89 -5.80
N TYR A 75 13.43 5.80 -5.56
CA TYR A 75 13.38 5.09 -4.29
C TYR A 75 14.45 5.67 -3.38
N LEU A 76 14.05 6.12 -2.20
CA LEU A 76 14.95 6.55 -1.14
C LEU A 76 14.97 5.47 -0.06
N ALA A 77 16.13 4.87 0.17
CA ALA A 77 16.39 4.04 1.34
C ALA A 77 17.10 4.88 2.40
N ALA A 78 16.60 4.88 3.62
CA ALA A 78 17.23 5.56 4.74
C ALA A 78 17.35 4.60 5.93
N VAL A 79 18.50 4.60 6.59
CA VAL A 79 18.74 3.84 7.83
C VAL A 79 18.95 4.85 8.96
N LEU A 80 18.18 4.73 10.02
CA LEU A 80 18.21 5.62 11.18
C LEU A 80 18.65 4.84 12.42
N ASP A 81 19.64 5.35 13.13
CA ASP A 81 19.97 4.87 14.48
C ASP A 81 18.91 5.36 15.48
N LEU A 82 18.27 4.43 16.19
CA LEU A 82 17.18 4.78 17.12
C LEU A 82 17.67 5.58 18.33
N HIS A 83 18.92 5.42 18.75
CA HIS A 83 19.46 6.17 19.88
C HIS A 83 19.81 7.61 19.50
N THR A 84 20.64 7.79 18.46
CA THR A 84 21.12 9.12 18.07
C THR A 84 20.16 9.89 17.17
N ARG A 85 19.14 9.21 16.61
CA ARG A 85 18.23 9.74 15.58
C ARG A 85 18.97 10.25 14.34
N ARG A 86 20.22 9.83 14.14
CA ARG A 86 21.01 10.17 12.96
C ARG A 86 20.73 9.18 11.86
N VAL A 87 20.58 9.71 10.65
CA VAL A 87 20.54 8.88 9.44
C VAL A 87 21.96 8.44 9.15
N ALA A 88 22.18 7.13 9.11
CA ALA A 88 23.39 6.55 8.55
C ALA A 88 23.28 6.68 7.02
N ALA A 89 24.22 7.41 6.43
CA ALA A 89 24.32 7.63 4.98
C ALA A 89 25.33 6.67 4.36
#